data_AF-D8F978-F1
#
_entry.id   AF-D8F978-F1
#
_cell.length_a   1.000
_cell.length_b   1.000
_cell.length_c   1.000
_cell.angle_alpha   90.00
_cell.angle_beta   90.00
_cell.angle_gamma   90.00
#
_symmetry.space_group_name_H-M   'P 1'
#
loop_
_entity.id
_entity.type
_entity.pdbx_description
1 polymer ?
#
loop_
_entity_poly.entity_id
_entity_poly.type
_entity_poly.pdbx_seq_one_letter_code
_entity_poly.pdbx_strand_id
1 'polypeptide(L)'
;MVLNGFPIIPQKMHIFCKNPENVLKSTRIMCIISILHICRIWFPKTYFLGHTDNMVFTESTRKYFERIPHRVRSALANSKSPVPFEYEDEPFFKSYEALYRLWTNRDSQRSVAESHGISRRKLVELEQSFVHCGALGLLPKLSFLEIDARLEQLVVLIKRARPHERSNHALRISEALGFPGGDLEIIRLVQRCHGYGHRMKEKDIRYFEELQHILNSAARQRAKKKAMHDAESRTKSFLNFNRDHLQQRIELMKALSQIPKKRQVRPVLTRFGISPNRFYVLKNRYMVYGVWGLVDLVQQGRTREKISAELELQIIEQRLMDPSLSAPKMIKKLNLKCSTANVQKIYKRWGLAKIKSPVSIRGVLSAPVPEKVERKDTDPSQSVKSRIPDLIEQARLKVNPSFARFAKALFHRKVSISNPGAIIAAPFLDQLGVVEALHTYGPENSGQRISQTISLSMCCALLRVSQPSMIIP
;
A
#
# COMPACT_ATOMS: atom_id res chain seq x y z
N MET A 1 24.46 -25.56 -36.71
CA MET A 1 23.31 -26.47 -36.88
C MET A 1 22.98 -27.05 -35.52
N VAL A 2 21.76 -26.80 -35.05
CA VAL A 2 21.26 -27.13 -33.71
C VAL A 2 20.40 -28.39 -33.81
N LEU A 3 20.65 -29.38 -32.96
CA LEU A 3 19.78 -30.52 -32.66
C LEU A 3 19.77 -30.67 -31.14
N ASN A 4 18.76 -30.13 -30.44
CA ASN A 4 17.47 -30.73 -30.07
C ASN A 4 17.59 -31.96 -29.16
N GLY A 5 17.37 -31.72 -27.86
CA GLY A 5 17.17 -32.73 -26.84
C GLY A 5 16.29 -32.19 -25.71
N PHE A 6 14.97 -32.15 -25.94
CA PHE A 6 13.96 -32.00 -24.88
C PHE A 6 13.29 -33.37 -24.66
N PRO A 7 13.08 -33.82 -23.41
CA PRO A 7 12.35 -35.04 -23.15
C PRO A 7 10.83 -34.84 -23.31
N ILE A 8 10.23 -35.91 -23.83
CA ILE A 8 8.85 -36.09 -24.25
C ILE A 8 7.85 -35.92 -23.09
N ILE A 9 6.83 -35.09 -23.29
CA ILE A 9 5.65 -34.98 -22.42
C ILE A 9 4.68 -36.12 -22.80
N PRO A 10 4.16 -36.94 -21.86
CA PRO A 10 3.23 -38.01 -22.21
C PRO A 10 1.84 -37.47 -22.57
N GLN A 11 1.30 -37.92 -23.70
CA GLN A 11 -0.04 -37.63 -24.25
C GLN A 11 -1.21 -38.22 -23.43
N LYS A 12 -1.37 -37.84 -22.16
CA LYS A 12 -2.60 -38.11 -21.38
C LYS A 12 -3.12 -36.85 -20.69
N MET A 13 -3.53 -35.86 -21.49
CA MET A 13 -4.20 -34.67 -20.97
C MET A 13 -5.45 -34.24 -21.76
N HIS A 14 -6.01 -35.12 -22.59
CA HIS A 14 -7.14 -34.77 -23.48
C HIS A 14 -8.54 -35.20 -23.01
N ILE A 15 -8.69 -35.78 -21.81
CA ILE A 15 -9.99 -36.31 -21.33
C ILE A 15 -10.64 -35.46 -20.21
N PHE A 16 -10.05 -34.34 -19.78
CA PHE A 16 -10.59 -33.54 -18.66
C PHE A 16 -11.40 -32.28 -19.02
N CYS A 17 -11.74 -32.07 -20.29
CA CYS A 17 -12.44 -30.85 -20.74
C CYS A 17 -13.91 -31.07 -21.15
N LYS A 18 -14.72 -31.73 -20.32
CA LYS A 18 -16.19 -31.77 -20.52
C LYS A 18 -17.05 -31.48 -19.30
N ASN A 19 -16.47 -31.14 -18.14
CA ASN A 19 -17.29 -30.86 -16.95
C ASN A 19 -16.71 -29.71 -16.09
N PRO A 20 -17.41 -28.57 -15.95
CA PRO A 20 -16.88 -27.36 -15.27
C PRO A 20 -16.58 -27.58 -13.78
N GLU A 21 -17.25 -28.51 -13.11
CA GLU A 21 -16.97 -28.84 -11.70
C GLU A 21 -15.60 -29.55 -11.51
N ASN A 22 -15.18 -30.35 -12.49
CA ASN A 22 -13.89 -31.04 -12.46
C ASN A 22 -12.73 -30.08 -12.74
N VAL A 23 -12.96 -29.02 -13.51
CA VAL A 23 -11.98 -27.94 -13.72
C VAL A 23 -11.77 -27.15 -12.43
N LEU A 24 -12.83 -26.90 -11.64
CA LEU A 24 -12.76 -26.21 -10.36
C LEU A 24 -12.04 -27.03 -9.27
N LYS A 25 -12.28 -28.34 -9.23
CA LYS A 25 -11.56 -29.27 -8.33
C LYS A 25 -10.09 -29.41 -8.75
N SER A 26 -9.81 -29.54 -10.05
CA SER A 26 -8.45 -29.62 -10.60
C SER A 26 -7.63 -28.35 -10.30
N THR A 27 -8.22 -27.16 -10.48
CA THR A 27 -7.55 -25.89 -10.15
C THR A 27 -7.30 -25.72 -8.65
N ARG A 28 -8.23 -26.15 -7.78
CA ARG A 28 -7.98 -26.17 -6.32
C ARG A 28 -6.86 -27.13 -5.94
N ILE A 29 -6.82 -28.33 -6.51
CA ILE A 29 -5.77 -29.32 -6.27
C ILE A 29 -4.43 -28.80 -6.80
N MET A 30 -4.39 -28.20 -7.98
CA MET A 30 -3.18 -27.60 -8.56
C MET A 30 -2.72 -26.38 -7.76
N CYS A 31 -3.63 -25.57 -7.21
CA CYS A 31 -3.28 -24.48 -6.28
C CYS A 31 -2.70 -25.04 -4.97
N ILE A 32 -3.27 -26.11 -4.41
CA ILE A 32 -2.74 -26.74 -3.19
C ILE A 32 -1.38 -27.38 -3.48
N ILE A 33 -1.20 -28.07 -4.60
CA ILE A 33 0.09 -28.64 -5.01
C ILE A 33 1.12 -27.55 -5.29
N SER A 34 0.70 -26.43 -5.87
CA SER A 34 1.56 -25.26 -6.09
C SER A 34 1.93 -24.58 -4.78
N ILE A 35 1.00 -24.44 -3.84
CA ILE A 35 1.26 -23.91 -2.48
C ILE A 35 2.21 -24.87 -1.75
N LEU A 36 1.98 -26.17 -1.81
CA LEU A 36 2.85 -27.18 -1.20
C LEU A 36 4.23 -27.19 -1.86
N HIS A 37 4.34 -27.07 -3.19
CA HIS A 37 5.64 -26.94 -3.88
C HIS A 37 6.33 -25.62 -3.54
N ILE A 38 5.61 -24.50 -3.45
CA ILE A 38 6.17 -23.21 -3.04
C ILE A 38 6.67 -23.32 -1.60
N CYS A 39 5.90 -23.87 -0.67
CA CYS A 39 6.33 -24.14 0.69
C CYS A 39 7.54 -25.09 0.72
N ARG A 40 7.53 -26.17 -0.07
CA ARG A 40 8.60 -27.17 -0.12
C ARG A 40 9.86 -26.70 -0.85
N ILE A 41 9.81 -25.63 -1.65
CA ILE A 41 10.95 -25.01 -2.34
C ILE A 41 11.49 -23.79 -1.56
N TRP A 42 10.64 -23.05 -0.85
CA TRP A 42 11.07 -21.91 -0.03
C TRP A 42 11.77 -22.35 1.27
N PHE A 43 11.28 -23.42 1.92
CA PHE A 43 11.83 -23.90 3.19
C PHE A 43 13.23 -24.54 3.12
N PRO A 44 13.64 -25.25 2.06
CA PRO A 44 15.02 -25.72 1.93
C PRO A 44 15.98 -24.61 1.54
N LYS A 45 15.52 -23.54 0.87
CA LYS A 45 16.37 -22.39 0.53
C LYS A 45 16.85 -21.64 1.77
N THR A 46 16.06 -21.60 2.84
CA THR A 46 16.50 -21.11 4.15
C THR A 46 17.45 -22.07 4.89
N TYR A 47 17.51 -23.34 4.47
CA TYR A 47 18.33 -24.38 5.08
C TYR A 47 19.71 -24.51 4.39
N PHE A 48 19.78 -24.31 3.08
CA PHE A 48 21.03 -24.43 2.28
C PHE A 48 21.80 -23.11 2.12
N LEU A 49 21.14 -21.96 2.22
CA LEU A 49 21.82 -20.65 2.32
C LEU A 49 21.99 -20.33 3.79
N GLY A 50 22.95 -21.03 4.42
CA GLY A 50 23.29 -20.86 5.82
C GLY A 50 23.40 -19.39 6.21
N HIS A 51 22.62 -19.00 7.21
CA HIS A 51 22.84 -17.90 8.16
C HIS A 51 21.60 -17.85 9.08
N THR A 52 21.43 -18.88 9.92
CA THR A 52 20.87 -18.61 11.26
C THR A 52 22.03 -18.05 12.07
N ASP A 53 22.38 -16.79 11.82
CA ASP A 53 23.37 -16.09 12.63
C ASP A 53 22.82 -16.06 14.07
N ASN A 54 23.53 -16.66 15.03
CA ASN A 54 23.25 -16.70 16.48
C ASN A 54 22.13 -15.75 16.94
N MET A 55 20.88 -16.24 17.01
CA MET A 55 19.71 -15.43 17.40
C MET A 55 19.18 -15.79 18.79
N VAL A 56 20.02 -16.38 19.64
CA VAL A 56 19.65 -16.68 21.02
C VAL A 56 19.70 -15.41 21.85
N PHE A 57 18.54 -14.93 22.27
CA PHE A 57 18.43 -13.74 23.09
C PHE A 57 18.88 -14.01 24.52
N THR A 58 19.50 -13.00 25.14
CA THR A 58 19.56 -12.94 26.60
C THR A 58 18.15 -12.75 27.18
N GLU A 59 17.99 -13.04 28.47
CA GLU A 59 16.71 -12.86 29.15
C GLU A 59 16.20 -11.40 29.12
N SER A 60 17.12 -10.42 29.14
CA SER A 60 16.77 -9.00 29.04
C SER A 60 16.23 -8.63 27.66
N THR A 61 16.88 -9.08 26.58
CA THR A 61 16.41 -8.87 25.20
C THR A 61 15.07 -9.57 24.96
N ARG A 62 14.89 -10.79 25.50
CA ARG A 62 13.61 -11.52 25.40
C ARG A 62 12.47 -10.77 26.08
N LYS A 63 12.67 -10.36 27.34
CA LYS A 63 11.70 -9.55 28.09
C LYS A 63 11.38 -8.22 27.40
N TYR A 64 12.37 -7.60 26.75
CA TYR A 64 12.14 -6.40 25.95
C TYR A 64 11.11 -6.66 24.84
N PHE A 65 11.32 -7.67 23.99
CA PHE A 65 10.40 -7.99 22.90
C PHE A 65 9.01 -8.46 23.37
N GLU A 66 8.94 -9.26 24.44
CA GLU A 66 7.67 -9.71 25.02
C GLU A 66 6.80 -8.55 25.52
N ARG A 67 7.42 -7.46 25.99
CA ARG A 67 6.70 -6.28 26.53
C ARG A 67 6.23 -5.31 25.46
N ILE A 68 6.81 -5.32 24.26
CA ILE A 68 6.47 -4.36 23.19
C ILE A 68 4.98 -4.37 22.84
N PRO A 69 4.32 -5.51 22.53
CA PRO A 69 2.90 -5.51 22.16
C PRO A 69 2.01 -4.88 23.24
N HIS A 70 2.33 -5.12 24.51
CA HIS A 70 1.60 -4.55 25.64
C HIS A 70 1.77 -3.02 25.70
N ARG A 71 3.01 -2.54 25.62
CA ARG A 71 3.33 -1.10 25.63
C ARG A 71 2.65 -0.35 24.48
N VAL A 72 2.70 -0.93 23.27
CA VAL A 72 2.06 -0.33 22.09
C VAL A 72 0.53 -0.27 22.24
N ARG A 73 -0.10 -1.33 22.77
CA ARG A 73 -1.56 -1.34 23.02
C ARG A 73 -1.97 -0.35 24.10
N SER A 74 -1.20 -0.26 25.18
CA SER A 74 -1.42 0.73 26.24
C SER A 74 -1.37 2.15 25.68
N ALA A 75 -0.31 2.47 24.93
CA ALA A 75 -0.16 3.76 24.28
C ALA A 75 -1.30 4.07 23.30
N LEU A 76 -1.73 3.07 22.50
CA LEU A 76 -2.85 3.24 21.59
C LEU A 76 -4.16 3.52 22.33
N ALA A 77 -4.42 2.84 23.44
CA ALA A 77 -5.62 3.04 24.26
C ALA A 77 -5.68 4.46 24.84
N ASN A 78 -4.52 4.99 25.28
CA ASN A 78 -4.40 6.35 25.81
C ASN A 78 -4.40 7.43 24.71
N SER A 79 -4.20 7.04 23.45
CA SER A 79 -4.14 7.99 22.33
C SER A 79 -5.53 8.36 21.78
N LYS A 80 -5.65 9.62 21.32
CA LYS A 80 -6.85 10.11 20.62
C LYS A 80 -6.92 9.66 19.15
N SER A 81 -5.93 8.92 18.65
CA SER A 81 -5.79 8.50 17.26
C SER A 81 -5.96 6.97 17.12
N PRO A 82 -6.41 6.48 15.94
CA PRO A 82 -6.47 5.04 15.69
C PRO A 82 -5.11 4.44 15.30
N VAL A 83 -4.03 5.23 15.23
CA VAL A 83 -2.70 4.78 14.79
C VAL A 83 -1.69 4.92 15.93
N PRO A 84 -1.01 3.83 16.32
CA PRO A 84 0.02 3.89 17.36
C PRO A 84 1.26 4.61 16.83
N PHE A 85 1.92 5.41 17.68
CA PHE A 85 3.21 6.01 17.37
C PHE A 85 4.14 5.81 18.55
N GLU A 86 4.33 6.81 19.41
CA GLU A 86 5.16 6.65 20.60
C GLU A 86 4.52 5.70 21.61
N TYR A 87 5.37 4.90 22.27
CA TYR A 87 5.00 4.05 23.39
C TYR A 87 6.07 4.11 24.47
N GLU A 88 5.67 3.75 25.69
CA GLU A 88 6.48 3.94 26.89
C GLU A 88 7.83 3.21 26.83
N ASP A 89 8.85 3.87 27.40
CA ASP A 89 10.21 3.36 27.57
C ASP A 89 10.92 2.85 26.30
N GLU A 90 10.54 3.35 25.12
CA GLU A 90 11.24 3.00 23.89
C GLU A 90 12.41 3.97 23.63
N PRO A 91 13.68 3.50 23.68
CA PRO A 91 14.85 4.36 23.52
C PRO A 91 14.94 5.02 22.13
N PHE A 92 14.36 4.36 21.12
CA PHE A 92 14.36 4.87 19.75
C PHE A 92 13.75 6.28 19.67
N PHE A 93 12.57 6.51 20.27
CA PHE A 93 11.88 7.81 20.15
C PHE A 93 12.61 8.93 20.87
N LYS A 94 13.15 8.65 22.06
CA LYS A 94 13.98 9.62 22.79
C LYS A 94 15.21 10.03 21.97
N SER A 95 15.85 9.07 21.32
CA SER A 95 17.04 9.31 20.48
C SER A 95 16.68 10.06 19.20
N TYR A 96 15.55 9.72 18.57
CA TYR A 96 15.07 10.36 17.35
C TYR A 96 14.69 11.82 17.60
N GLU A 97 13.97 12.10 18.69
CA GLU A 97 13.59 13.48 19.06
C GLU A 97 14.81 14.33 19.45
N ALA A 98 15.77 13.76 20.18
CA ALA A 98 17.02 14.45 20.51
C ALA A 98 17.78 14.88 19.24
N LEU A 99 17.88 14.00 18.24
CA LEU A 99 18.49 14.34 16.96
C LEU A 99 17.65 15.32 16.14
N TYR A 100 16.32 15.22 16.18
CA TYR A 100 15.43 16.18 15.52
C TYR A 100 15.69 17.60 16.05
N ARG A 101 15.76 17.77 17.38
CA ARG A 101 16.06 19.05 18.01
C ARG A 101 17.46 19.56 17.65
N LEU A 102 18.46 18.69 17.67
CA LEU A 102 19.84 19.03 17.33
C LEU A 102 20.00 19.47 15.86
N TRP A 103 19.42 18.73 14.91
CA TRP A 103 19.64 18.94 13.47
C TRP A 103 18.64 19.91 12.83
N THR A 104 17.40 19.94 13.31
CA THR A 104 16.32 20.75 12.74
C THR A 104 16.11 22.04 13.50
N ASN A 105 16.00 21.98 14.83
CA ASN A 105 15.78 23.16 15.67
C ASN A 105 17.08 23.93 15.97
N ARG A 106 18.24 23.31 15.71
CA ARG A 106 19.59 23.85 15.99
C ARG A 106 19.84 24.13 17.48
N ASP A 107 19.20 23.36 18.35
CA ASP A 107 19.42 23.41 19.79
C ASP A 107 20.88 23.05 20.12
N SER A 108 21.44 23.64 21.18
CA SER A 108 22.82 23.32 21.59
C SER A 108 22.93 21.87 22.09
N GLN A 109 24.06 21.20 21.78
CA GLN A 109 24.31 19.83 22.24
C GLN A 109 24.17 19.67 23.76
N ARG A 110 24.55 20.72 24.52
CA ARG A 110 24.43 20.73 25.98
C ARG A 110 22.97 20.68 26.43
N SER A 111 22.13 21.54 25.88
CA SER A 111 20.71 21.59 26.24
C SER A 111 19.97 20.30 25.86
N VAL A 112 20.28 19.74 24.69
CA VAL A 112 19.70 18.46 24.25
C VAL A 112 20.16 17.30 25.14
N ALA A 113 21.44 17.24 25.47
CA ALA A 113 22.00 16.22 26.37
C ALA A 113 21.35 16.26 27.77
N GLU A 114 21.25 17.46 28.36
CA GLU A 114 20.63 17.67 29.67
C GLU A 114 19.14 17.32 29.67
N SER A 115 18.38 17.79 28.68
CA SER A 115 16.92 17.55 28.61
C SER A 115 16.54 16.08 28.40
N HIS A 116 17.38 15.30 27.70
CA HIS A 116 17.14 13.87 27.48
C HIS A 116 17.86 12.97 28.49
N GLY A 117 18.65 13.52 29.41
CA GLY A 117 19.42 12.76 30.41
C GLY A 117 20.51 11.87 29.80
N ILE A 118 21.12 12.32 28.69
CA ILE A 118 22.11 11.53 27.93
C ILE A 118 23.46 12.28 27.93
N SER A 119 24.57 11.55 28.00
CA SER A 119 25.91 12.17 27.93
C SER A 119 26.20 12.75 26.53
N ARG A 120 27.01 13.81 26.46
CA ARG A 120 27.41 14.40 25.15
C ARG A 120 28.09 13.39 24.24
N ARG A 121 28.95 12.53 24.80
CA ARG A 121 29.60 11.44 24.07
C ARG A 121 28.56 10.51 23.45
N LYS A 122 27.52 10.16 24.20
CA LYS A 122 26.46 9.30 23.70
C LYS A 122 25.63 9.96 22.60
N LEU A 123 25.38 11.27 22.71
CA LEU A 123 24.71 12.04 21.66
C LEU A 123 25.52 12.03 20.35
N VAL A 124 26.85 12.18 20.43
CA VAL A 124 27.75 12.08 19.27
C VAL A 124 27.73 10.68 18.65
N GLU A 125 27.74 9.61 19.47
CA GLU A 125 27.61 8.24 18.97
C GLU A 125 26.28 7.99 18.23
N LEU A 126 25.19 8.56 18.75
CA LEU A 126 23.86 8.49 18.12
C LEU A 126 23.85 9.23 16.79
N GLU A 127 24.42 10.44 16.74
CA GLU A 127 24.55 11.22 15.50
C GLU A 127 25.35 10.47 14.44
N GLN A 128 26.51 9.91 14.80
CA GLN A 128 27.34 9.10 13.88
C GLN A 128 26.58 7.86 13.39
N SER A 129 25.89 7.16 14.30
CA SER A 129 25.08 5.98 13.95
C SER A 129 23.93 6.35 13.02
N PHE A 130 23.30 7.51 13.22
CA PHE A 130 22.24 8.03 12.36
C PHE A 130 22.78 8.42 10.98
N VAL A 131 23.93 9.08 10.89
CA VAL A 131 24.58 9.42 9.61
C VAL A 131 24.88 8.15 8.80
N HIS A 132 25.42 7.12 9.45
CA HIS A 132 25.82 5.89 8.76
C HIS A 132 24.63 4.96 8.43
N CYS A 133 23.73 4.73 9.39
CA CYS A 133 22.67 3.73 9.30
C CYS A 133 21.25 4.30 9.16
N GLY A 134 21.07 5.63 9.23
CA GLY A 134 19.75 6.26 9.32
C GLY A 134 19.06 6.00 10.66
N ALA A 135 17.73 6.06 10.67
CA ALA A 135 16.88 5.72 11.81
C ALA A 135 17.19 4.32 12.37
N LEU A 136 17.68 3.39 11.56
CA LEU A 136 18.08 2.06 12.02
C LEU A 136 19.20 2.10 13.07
N GLY A 137 20.06 3.12 13.00
CA GLY A 137 21.15 3.36 13.94
C GLY A 137 20.67 3.79 15.33
N LEU A 138 19.41 4.19 15.47
CA LEU A 138 18.81 4.65 16.74
C LEU A 138 18.09 3.54 17.50
N LEU A 139 17.91 2.37 16.87
CA LEU A 139 17.32 1.22 17.54
C LEU A 139 18.23 0.74 18.67
N PRO A 140 17.66 0.23 19.78
CA PRO A 140 18.44 -0.24 20.91
C PRO A 140 19.41 -1.36 20.49
N LYS A 141 20.60 -1.35 21.10
CA LYS A 141 21.55 -2.47 20.97
C LYS A 141 20.98 -3.66 21.72
N LEU A 142 20.83 -4.78 21.02
CA LEU A 142 20.33 -6.03 21.58
C LEU A 142 21.52 -6.86 22.08
N SER A 143 21.29 -7.65 23.12
CA SER A 143 22.27 -8.62 23.62
C SER A 143 21.84 -10.05 23.27
N PHE A 144 22.81 -10.82 22.81
CA PHE A 144 22.66 -12.21 22.38
C PHE A 144 23.61 -13.09 23.18
N LEU A 145 23.24 -14.35 23.35
CA LEU A 145 24.10 -15.37 23.92
C LEU A 145 24.95 -15.99 22.79
N GLU A 146 26.26 -16.03 22.98
CA GLU A 146 27.15 -16.72 22.06
C GLU A 146 27.04 -18.23 22.27
N ILE A 147 26.51 -18.93 21.27
CA ILE A 147 26.40 -20.39 21.26
C ILE A 147 26.94 -20.93 19.95
N ASP A 148 27.29 -22.23 19.93
CA ASP A 148 27.66 -22.91 18.69
C ASP A 148 26.45 -22.93 17.75
N ALA A 149 26.62 -22.40 16.54
CA ALA A 149 25.56 -22.35 15.53
C ALA A 149 25.02 -23.74 15.18
N ARG A 150 25.86 -24.79 15.25
CA ARG A 150 25.44 -26.18 15.02
C ARG A 150 24.52 -26.69 16.12
N LEU A 151 24.74 -26.26 17.37
CA LEU A 151 23.85 -26.56 18.48
C LEU A 151 22.48 -25.89 18.28
N GLU A 152 22.46 -24.62 17.87
CA GLU A 152 21.21 -23.92 17.54
C GLU A 152 20.42 -24.66 16.45
N GLN A 153 21.11 -24.99 15.34
CA GLN A 153 20.54 -25.68 14.20
C GLN A 153 20.00 -27.07 14.56
N LEU A 154 20.72 -27.83 15.38
CA LEU A 154 20.30 -29.14 15.86
C LEU A 154 18.99 -29.04 16.66
N VAL A 155 18.91 -28.10 17.60
CA VAL A 155 17.71 -27.91 18.43
C VAL A 155 16.50 -27.56 17.58
N VAL A 156 16.67 -26.65 16.61
CA VAL A 156 15.61 -26.27 15.66
C VAL A 156 15.22 -27.45 14.76
N LEU A 157 16.18 -28.22 14.27
CA LEU A 157 15.96 -29.40 13.44
C LEU A 157 15.12 -30.45 14.19
N ILE A 158 15.51 -30.77 15.42
CA ILE A 158 14.79 -31.74 16.26
C ILE A 158 13.35 -31.26 16.48
N LYS A 159 13.14 -29.98 16.80
CA LYS A 159 11.78 -29.46 17.06
C LYS A 159 10.90 -29.42 15.81
N ARG A 160 11.49 -29.25 14.63
CA ARG A 160 10.77 -29.34 13.36
C ARG A 160 10.44 -30.77 12.96
N ALA A 161 11.38 -31.69 13.12
CA ALA A 161 11.20 -33.10 12.75
C ALA A 161 10.33 -33.85 13.77
N ARG A 162 10.50 -33.54 15.06
CA ARG A 162 9.84 -34.22 16.19
C ARG A 162 9.41 -33.19 17.25
N PRO A 163 8.26 -32.51 17.07
CA PRO A 163 7.81 -31.44 17.94
C PRO A 163 7.69 -31.81 19.42
N HIS A 164 7.26 -33.06 19.68
CA HIS A 164 6.96 -33.58 21.02
C HIS A 164 8.21 -33.98 21.83
N GLU A 165 9.38 -34.02 21.20
CA GLU A 165 10.60 -34.45 21.88
C GLU A 165 11.03 -33.48 22.97
N ARG A 166 11.49 -34.01 24.10
CA ARG A 166 11.94 -33.20 25.24
C ARG A 166 13.34 -32.63 24.97
N SER A 167 13.68 -31.54 25.63
CA SER A 167 15.01 -30.90 25.53
C SER A 167 16.16 -31.87 25.87
N ASN A 168 15.92 -32.88 26.73
CA ASN A 168 16.90 -33.93 27.05
C ASN A 168 17.31 -34.76 25.83
N HIS A 169 16.42 -34.92 24.84
CA HIS A 169 16.76 -35.64 23.61
C HIS A 169 17.77 -34.85 22.78
N ALA A 170 17.57 -33.52 22.68
CA ALA A 170 18.53 -32.64 22.01
C ALA A 170 19.88 -32.62 22.74
N LEU A 171 19.88 -32.65 24.08
CA LEU A 171 21.10 -32.73 24.88
C LEU A 171 21.91 -34.00 24.57
N ARG A 172 21.27 -35.17 24.60
CA ARG A 172 21.94 -36.45 24.30
C ARG A 172 22.54 -36.47 22.89
N ILE A 173 21.84 -35.91 21.91
CA ILE A 173 22.36 -35.84 20.53
C ILE A 173 23.51 -34.84 20.45
N SER A 174 23.44 -33.69 21.12
CA SER A 174 24.55 -32.73 21.14
C SER A 174 25.80 -33.28 21.82
N GLU A 175 25.63 -34.05 22.91
CA GLU A 175 26.72 -34.73 23.61
C GLU A 175 27.36 -35.79 22.71
N ALA A 176 26.54 -36.61 22.05
CA ALA A 176 27.03 -37.62 21.12
C ALA A 176 27.78 -37.03 19.90
N LEU A 177 27.38 -35.83 19.46
CA LEU A 177 28.05 -35.11 18.37
C LEU A 177 29.24 -34.26 18.84
N GLY A 178 29.51 -34.19 20.15
CA GLY A 178 30.63 -33.43 20.71
C GLY A 178 30.51 -31.91 20.54
N PHE A 179 29.29 -31.36 20.53
CA PHE A 179 29.11 -29.90 20.40
C PHE A 179 29.44 -29.18 21.72
N PRO A 180 30.26 -28.11 21.69
CA PRO A 180 30.59 -27.35 22.90
C PRO A 180 29.37 -26.55 23.39
N GLY A 181 29.24 -26.40 24.72
CA GLY A 181 28.20 -25.57 25.35
C GLY A 181 26.79 -26.16 25.32
N GLY A 182 26.65 -27.47 25.11
CA GLY A 182 25.37 -28.18 25.24
C GLY A 182 24.93 -28.27 26.70
N ASP A 183 24.24 -27.25 27.19
CA ASP A 183 23.54 -27.30 28.48
C ASP A 183 22.01 -27.31 28.26
N LEU A 184 21.29 -27.96 29.18
CA LEU A 184 19.85 -28.07 29.15
C LEU A 184 19.17 -26.69 29.21
N GLU A 185 19.74 -25.73 29.94
CA GLU A 185 19.19 -24.37 30.01
C GLU A 185 19.36 -23.64 28.68
N ILE A 186 20.54 -23.75 28.05
CA ILE A 186 20.85 -23.18 26.74
C ILE A 186 19.91 -23.78 25.68
N ILE A 187 19.72 -25.09 25.66
CA ILE A 187 18.81 -25.76 24.73
C ILE A 187 17.36 -25.26 24.92
N ARG A 188 16.91 -25.13 26.17
CA ARG A 188 15.56 -24.58 26.45
C ARG A 188 15.44 -23.12 26.03
N LEU A 189 16.50 -22.33 26.19
CA LEU A 189 16.56 -20.94 25.76
C LEU A 189 16.48 -20.82 24.24
N VAL A 190 17.24 -21.64 23.50
CA VAL A 190 17.15 -21.77 22.03
C VAL A 190 15.72 -22.09 21.64
N GLN A 191 15.10 -23.11 22.25
CA GLN A 191 13.71 -23.48 21.97
C GLN A 191 12.76 -22.30 22.16
N ARG A 192 12.89 -21.54 23.25
CA ARG A 192 12.06 -20.35 23.51
C ARG A 192 12.30 -19.23 22.47
N CYS A 193 13.54 -18.95 22.08
CA CYS A 193 13.88 -17.92 21.09
C CYS A 193 13.40 -18.25 19.68
N HIS A 194 12.99 -19.50 19.44
CA HIS A 194 12.37 -19.97 18.21
C HIS A 194 10.85 -20.23 18.36
N GLY A 195 10.25 -19.88 19.51
CA GLY A 195 8.82 -20.09 19.77
C GLY A 195 8.41 -21.52 20.10
N TYR A 196 9.37 -22.43 20.26
CA TYR A 196 9.16 -23.83 20.64
C TYR A 196 8.97 -24.00 22.16
N GLY A 197 7.98 -23.29 22.72
CA GLY A 197 7.59 -23.43 24.12
C GLY A 197 6.86 -24.75 24.42
N HIS A 198 6.49 -24.98 25.70
CA HIS A 198 5.81 -26.20 26.14
C HIS A 198 4.52 -26.53 25.36
N ARG A 199 3.79 -25.51 24.89
CA ARG A 199 2.53 -25.67 24.15
C ARG A 199 2.69 -25.61 22.63
N MET A 200 3.91 -25.35 22.12
CA MET A 200 4.23 -25.28 20.69
C MET A 200 3.18 -24.52 19.86
N LYS A 201 2.71 -23.37 20.35
CA LYS A 201 1.64 -22.63 19.65
C LYS A 201 2.18 -22.07 18.35
N GLU A 202 1.45 -22.29 17.27
CA GLU A 202 1.82 -21.78 15.95
C GLU A 202 2.00 -20.24 15.92
N LYS A 203 1.22 -19.52 16.73
CA LYS A 203 1.37 -18.06 16.88
C LYS A 203 2.73 -17.66 17.46
N ASP A 204 3.27 -18.42 18.39
CA ASP A 204 4.55 -18.13 19.04
C ASP A 204 5.70 -18.41 18.05
N ILE A 205 5.62 -19.53 17.33
CA ILE A 205 6.57 -19.88 16.26
C ILE A 205 6.61 -18.77 15.20
N ARG A 206 5.44 -18.40 14.65
CA ARG A 206 5.34 -17.32 13.65
C ARG A 206 5.87 -15.98 14.18
N TYR A 207 5.61 -15.67 15.46
CA TYR A 207 6.12 -14.45 16.07
C TYR A 207 7.65 -14.38 16.05
N PHE A 208 8.32 -15.46 16.48
CA PHE A 208 9.78 -15.52 16.52
C PHE A 208 10.40 -15.64 15.12
N GLU A 209 9.78 -16.37 14.20
CA GLU A 209 10.24 -16.43 12.80
C GLU A 209 10.25 -15.05 12.13
N GLU A 210 9.16 -14.28 12.28
CA GLU A 210 9.11 -12.91 11.77
C GLU A 210 10.10 -11.98 12.48
N LEU A 211 10.30 -12.14 13.80
CA LEU A 211 11.27 -11.36 14.55
C LEU A 211 12.71 -11.62 14.07
N GLN A 212 13.08 -12.89 13.87
CA GLN A 212 14.38 -13.26 13.33
C GLN A 212 14.59 -12.66 11.94
N HIS A 213 13.55 -12.69 11.09
CA HIS A 213 13.60 -12.03 9.78
C HIS A 213 13.84 -10.50 9.87
N ILE A 214 13.16 -9.83 10.81
CA ILE A 214 13.35 -8.40 11.09
C ILE A 214 14.79 -8.12 11.46
N LEU A 215 15.34 -8.89 12.39
CA LEU A 215 16.68 -8.69 12.93
C LEU A 215 17.78 -9.00 11.90
N ASN A 216 17.63 -10.07 11.12
CA ASN A 216 18.52 -10.37 10.00
C ASN A 216 18.52 -9.25 8.96
N SER A 217 17.35 -8.68 8.67
CA SER A 217 17.24 -7.53 7.78
C SER A 217 17.90 -6.27 8.36
N ALA A 218 17.80 -6.06 9.67
CA ALA A 218 18.48 -4.98 10.37
C ALA A 218 20.01 -5.14 10.28
N ALA A 219 20.53 -6.34 10.57
CA ALA A 219 21.96 -6.65 10.49
C ALA A 219 22.52 -6.41 9.08
N ARG A 220 21.82 -6.91 8.04
CA ARG A 220 22.18 -6.69 6.63
C ARG A 220 22.16 -5.23 6.23
N GLN A 221 21.24 -4.43 6.79
CA GLN A 221 21.20 -2.99 6.51
C GLN A 221 22.34 -2.25 7.21
N ARG A 222 22.67 -2.60 8.46
CA ARG A 222 23.81 -2.03 9.21
C ARG A 222 25.17 -2.36 8.57
N ALA A 223 25.30 -3.53 7.93
CA ALA A 223 26.53 -3.91 7.24
C ALA A 223 26.81 -3.10 5.95
N LYS A 224 25.84 -2.35 5.43
CA LYS A 224 26.02 -1.54 4.22
C LYS A 224 26.85 -0.30 4.54
N LYS A 225 28.03 -0.18 3.92
CA LYS A 225 28.96 0.96 4.08
C LYS A 225 28.50 2.27 3.41
N LYS A 226 27.20 2.53 3.31
CA LYS A 226 26.68 3.71 2.61
C LYS A 226 26.08 4.69 3.62
N ALA A 227 26.62 5.90 3.69
CA ALA A 227 26.04 6.97 4.50
C ALA A 227 24.59 7.26 4.06
N MET A 228 23.68 7.22 5.03
CA MET A 228 22.25 7.48 4.83
C MET A 228 21.95 8.97 4.90
N HIS A 229 22.63 9.69 5.78
CA HIS A 229 22.52 11.14 5.92
C HIS A 229 23.87 11.80 5.73
N ASP A 230 23.85 13.11 5.63
CA ASP A 230 25.00 13.96 5.41
C ASP A 230 25.13 14.92 6.60
N ALA A 231 26.27 14.86 7.28
CA ALA A 231 26.55 15.63 8.47
C ALA A 231 26.89 17.10 8.15
N GLU A 232 27.31 17.39 6.91
CA GLU A 232 27.60 18.76 6.47
C GLU A 232 26.30 19.54 6.20
N SER A 233 25.28 18.87 5.64
CA SER A 233 23.97 19.47 5.37
C SER A 233 22.85 19.01 6.32
N ARG A 234 23.11 19.02 7.63
CA ARG A 234 22.22 18.48 8.70
C ARG A 234 20.73 18.71 8.47
N THR A 235 20.27 19.96 8.43
CA THR A 235 18.84 20.28 8.33
C THR A 235 18.21 19.78 7.02
N LYS A 236 18.93 19.86 5.90
CA LYS A 236 18.43 19.40 4.59
C LYS A 236 18.44 17.86 4.50
N SER A 237 19.43 17.24 5.13
CA SER A 237 19.65 15.80 5.07
C SER A 237 18.87 15.03 6.14
N PHE A 238 18.37 15.69 7.20
CA PHE A 238 17.68 15.01 8.30
C PHE A 238 16.54 14.12 7.80
N LEU A 239 15.63 14.63 6.96
CA LEU A 239 14.57 13.83 6.33
C LEU A 239 15.02 13.29 4.97
N ASN A 240 15.66 12.11 4.94
CA ASN A 240 16.16 11.51 3.70
C ASN A 240 15.39 10.26 3.27
N PHE A 241 14.13 10.44 2.85
CA PHE A 241 13.25 9.34 2.38
C PHE A 241 13.76 8.60 1.13
N ASN A 242 14.81 9.11 0.47
CA ASN A 242 15.44 8.43 -0.67
C ASN A 242 16.30 7.23 -0.23
N ARG A 243 16.94 7.35 0.93
CA ARG A 243 17.91 6.38 1.46
C ARG A 243 17.37 5.70 2.71
N ASP A 244 16.68 6.44 3.57
CA ASP A 244 16.13 5.96 4.83
C ASP A 244 14.63 5.71 4.75
N HIS A 245 14.29 4.49 4.33
CA HIS A 245 12.91 4.03 4.26
C HIS A 245 12.30 3.79 5.64
N LEU A 246 13.11 3.49 6.67
CA LEU A 246 12.62 3.31 8.03
C LEU A 246 12.13 4.65 8.56
N GLN A 247 12.91 5.72 8.39
CA GLN A 247 12.50 7.07 8.76
C GLN A 247 11.22 7.49 8.05
N GLN A 248 11.08 7.22 6.75
CA GLN A 248 9.84 7.52 6.01
C GLN A 248 8.61 6.85 6.66
N ARG A 249 8.73 5.59 7.10
CA ARG A 249 7.63 4.86 7.76
C ARG A 249 7.35 5.40 9.16
N ILE A 250 8.38 5.81 9.89
CA ILE A 250 8.24 6.40 11.22
C ILE A 250 7.54 7.76 11.12
N GLU A 251 7.93 8.59 10.16
CA GLU A 251 7.27 9.86 9.86
C GLU A 251 5.83 9.66 9.36
N LEU A 252 5.54 8.57 8.65
CA LEU A 252 4.17 8.20 8.32
C LEU A 252 3.37 7.94 9.60
N MET A 253 3.86 7.08 10.49
CA MET A 253 3.16 6.75 11.74
C MET A 253 2.96 8.00 12.61
N LYS A 254 3.96 8.89 12.68
CA LYS A 254 3.88 10.20 13.36
C LYS A 254 2.79 11.09 12.75
N ALA A 255 2.76 11.21 11.42
CA ALA A 255 1.75 12.02 10.73
C ALA A 255 0.33 11.47 10.92
N LEU A 256 0.19 10.14 11.00
CA LEU A 256 -1.10 9.48 11.19
C LEU A 256 -1.59 9.52 12.66
N SER A 257 -0.68 9.47 13.63
CA SER A 257 -1.03 9.56 15.05
C SER A 257 -1.56 10.94 15.44
N GLN A 258 -1.20 11.98 14.68
CA GLN A 258 -1.74 13.34 14.86
C GLN A 258 -3.17 13.51 14.32
N ILE A 259 -3.69 12.54 13.54
CA ILE A 259 -5.02 12.62 12.95
C ILE A 259 -6.07 12.11 13.96
N PRO A 260 -7.13 12.89 14.24
CA PRO A 260 -8.23 12.43 15.09
C PRO A 260 -9.03 11.33 14.38
N LYS A 261 -9.62 10.41 15.15
CA LYS A 261 -10.37 9.22 14.68
C LYS A 261 -11.44 9.48 13.59
N LYS A 262 -11.90 10.72 13.39
CA LYS A 262 -12.95 11.11 12.43
C LYS A 262 -12.45 11.47 11.01
N ARG A 263 -11.14 11.62 10.77
CA ARG A 263 -10.60 12.06 9.45
C ARG A 263 -10.10 10.89 8.59
N GLN A 264 -10.14 11.07 7.28
CA GLN A 264 -9.67 10.09 6.30
C GLN A 264 -8.14 9.97 6.34
N VAL A 265 -7.63 8.75 6.51
CA VAL A 265 -6.19 8.41 6.52
C VAL A 265 -5.58 8.43 5.11
N ARG A 266 -6.41 8.21 4.07
CA ARG A 266 -5.98 8.07 2.66
C ARG A 266 -5.14 9.25 2.13
N PRO A 267 -5.50 10.53 2.34
CA PRO A 267 -4.69 11.64 1.83
C PRO A 267 -3.25 11.63 2.37
N VAL A 268 -3.06 11.23 3.62
CA VAL A 268 -1.72 11.11 4.21
C VAL A 268 -0.99 9.92 3.62
N LEU A 269 -1.65 8.77 3.46
CA LEU A 269 -1.05 7.61 2.78
C LEU A 269 -0.59 7.96 1.36
N THR A 270 -1.39 8.71 0.60
CA THR A 270 -1.06 9.17 -0.75
C THR A 270 0.16 10.08 -0.73
N ARG A 271 0.28 11.02 0.23
CA ARG A 271 1.48 11.87 0.36
C ARG A 271 2.74 11.03 0.58
N PHE A 272 2.68 9.96 1.36
CA PHE A 272 3.82 9.07 1.58
C PHE A 272 4.00 7.99 0.49
N GLY A 273 3.07 7.91 -0.48
CA GLY A 273 3.10 6.92 -1.56
C GLY A 273 2.80 5.48 -1.12
N ILE A 274 2.12 5.30 0.02
CA ILE A 274 1.82 4.01 0.62
C ILE A 274 0.36 3.64 0.30
N SER A 275 0.11 2.38 -0.06
CA SER A 275 -1.26 1.92 -0.33
C SER A 275 -2.02 1.62 0.97
N PRO A 276 -3.36 1.75 1.00
CA PRO A 276 -4.18 1.41 2.17
C PRO A 276 -3.93 0.00 2.70
N ASN A 277 -3.86 -1.00 1.81
CA ASN A 277 -3.60 -2.39 2.21
C ASN A 277 -2.22 -2.54 2.87
N ARG A 278 -1.20 -1.85 2.35
CA ARG A 278 0.14 -1.87 2.94
C ARG A 278 0.18 -1.18 4.29
N PHE A 279 -0.59 -0.10 4.46
CA PHE A 279 -0.72 0.57 5.74
C PHE A 279 -1.27 -0.36 6.83
N TYR A 280 -2.32 -1.15 6.56
CA TYR A 280 -2.83 -2.10 7.55
C TYR A 280 -1.80 -3.16 7.93
N VAL A 281 -0.99 -3.64 6.98
CA VAL A 281 0.13 -4.56 7.26
C VAL A 281 1.18 -3.87 8.15
N LEU A 282 1.57 -2.64 7.82
CA LEU A 282 2.52 -1.85 8.62
C LEU A 282 2.00 -1.64 10.05
N LYS A 283 0.74 -1.21 10.18
CA LYS A 283 0.08 -1.00 11.47
C LYS A 283 0.04 -2.30 12.29
N ASN A 284 -0.36 -3.41 11.69
CA ASN A 284 -0.47 -4.68 12.41
C ASN A 284 0.90 -5.18 12.88
N ARG A 285 1.96 -5.07 12.06
CA ARG A 285 3.32 -5.41 12.51
C ARG A 285 3.84 -4.46 13.57
N TYR A 286 3.52 -3.17 13.47
CA TYR A 286 3.84 -2.20 14.51
C TYR A 286 3.19 -2.54 15.86
N MET A 287 1.94 -3.01 15.85
CA MET A 287 1.24 -3.46 17.05
C MET A 287 1.89 -4.68 17.74
N VAL A 288 2.71 -5.44 17.02
CA VAL A 288 3.36 -6.66 17.51
C VAL A 288 4.83 -6.42 17.87
N TYR A 289 5.57 -5.70 17.02
CA TYR A 289 7.02 -5.53 17.15
C TYR A 289 7.45 -4.08 17.43
N GLY A 290 6.50 -3.15 17.53
CA GLY A 290 6.80 -1.73 17.70
C GLY A 290 7.62 -1.19 16.52
N VAL A 291 8.62 -0.36 16.80
CA VAL A 291 9.48 0.24 15.77
C VAL A 291 10.22 -0.81 14.94
N TRP A 292 10.60 -1.94 15.54
CA TRP A 292 11.27 -3.05 14.84
C TRP A 292 10.44 -3.62 13.69
N GLY A 293 9.11 -3.62 13.81
CA GLY A 293 8.20 -4.12 12.78
C GLY A 293 8.24 -3.35 11.45
N LEU A 294 8.91 -2.20 11.43
CA LEU A 294 9.04 -1.33 10.26
C LEU A 294 10.38 -1.49 9.52
N VAL A 295 11.33 -2.30 9.99
CA VAL A 295 12.71 -2.34 9.48
C VAL A 295 12.87 -3.09 8.16
N ASP A 296 12.35 -4.30 8.09
CA ASP A 296 12.56 -5.30 7.03
C ASP A 296 11.56 -5.22 5.88
N LEU A 297 10.51 -4.40 6.01
CA LEU A 297 9.45 -4.25 5.03
C LEU A 297 9.88 -3.58 3.71
N VAL A 298 11.19 -3.46 3.47
CA VAL A 298 11.76 -3.20 2.14
C VAL A 298 11.50 -4.46 1.31
N GLN A 299 10.61 -4.37 0.31
CA GLN A 299 10.19 -5.50 -0.52
C GLN A 299 11.39 -6.32 -1.01
N GLN A 300 11.61 -7.51 -0.43
CA GLN A 300 12.55 -8.48 -0.97
C GLN A 300 12.06 -8.86 -2.38
N GLY A 301 12.92 -8.69 -3.39
CA GLY A 301 12.67 -9.15 -4.75
C GLY A 301 12.08 -8.16 -5.76
N ARG A 302 11.78 -6.91 -5.38
CA ARG A 302 11.46 -5.84 -6.35
C ARG A 302 12.26 -4.59 -6.04
N THR A 303 12.88 -4.03 -7.08
CA THR A 303 13.78 -2.88 -6.99
C THR A 303 13.06 -1.63 -6.45
N ARG A 304 13.06 -1.48 -5.12
CA ARG A 304 12.48 -0.36 -4.36
C ARG A 304 10.95 -0.36 -4.28
N GLU A 305 10.43 0.29 -3.23
CA GLU A 305 9.00 0.40 -2.95
C GLU A 305 8.21 0.84 -4.18
N LYS A 306 7.34 -0.04 -4.69
CA LYS A 306 6.40 0.32 -5.74
C LYS A 306 5.41 1.31 -5.12
N ILE A 307 5.42 2.55 -5.61
CA ILE A 307 4.42 3.57 -5.30
C ILE A 307 3.02 2.95 -5.44
N SER A 308 2.07 3.35 -4.58
CA SER A 308 0.68 2.89 -4.68
C SER A 308 0.15 3.10 -6.10
N ALA A 309 -0.60 2.12 -6.62
CA ALA A 309 -1.15 2.21 -7.99
C ALA A 309 -2.00 3.49 -8.18
N GLU A 310 -2.71 3.90 -7.12
CA GLU A 310 -3.47 5.14 -7.07
C GLU A 310 -2.59 6.39 -7.23
N LEU A 311 -1.45 6.47 -6.52
CA LEU A 311 -0.52 7.59 -6.70
C LEU A 311 0.20 7.53 -8.05
N GLU A 312 0.54 6.32 -8.54
CA GLU A 312 1.14 6.15 -9.87
C GLU A 312 0.20 6.69 -10.95
N LEU A 313 -1.10 6.37 -10.87
CA LEU A 313 -2.12 6.91 -11.78
C LEU A 313 -2.28 8.42 -11.65
N GLN A 314 -2.36 8.96 -10.43
CA GLN A 314 -2.44 10.41 -10.22
C GLN A 314 -1.24 11.17 -10.81
N ILE A 315 -0.02 10.62 -10.67
CA ILE A 315 1.19 11.20 -11.28
C ILE A 315 1.09 11.19 -12.80
N ILE A 316 0.60 10.08 -13.40
CA ILE A 316 0.41 9.96 -14.85
C ILE A 316 -0.60 11.00 -15.33
N GLU A 317 -1.79 11.05 -14.72
CA GLU A 317 -2.86 11.98 -15.10
C GLU A 317 -2.43 13.44 -14.99
N GLN A 318 -1.78 13.82 -13.88
CA GLN A 318 -1.29 15.19 -13.69
C GLN A 318 -0.21 15.56 -14.71
N ARG A 319 0.67 14.62 -15.08
CA ARG A 319 1.70 14.83 -16.08
C ARG A 319 1.13 14.91 -17.51
N LEU A 320 0.03 14.21 -17.78
CA LEU A 320 -0.69 14.30 -19.05
C LEU A 320 -1.44 15.62 -19.20
N MET A 321 -2.04 16.12 -18.11
CA MET A 321 -2.69 17.44 -18.10
C MET A 321 -1.68 18.59 -18.22
N ASP A 322 -0.50 18.46 -17.61
CA ASP A 322 0.56 19.47 -17.65
C ASP A 322 1.94 18.85 -17.98
N PRO A 323 2.31 18.84 -19.27
CA PRO A 323 3.61 18.38 -19.75
C PRO A 323 4.82 19.22 -19.31
N SER A 324 4.64 20.30 -18.55
CA SER A 324 5.76 21.09 -18.00
C SER A 324 6.23 20.58 -16.63
N LEU A 325 5.45 19.71 -15.97
CA LEU A 325 5.75 19.17 -14.64
C LEU A 325 6.93 18.18 -14.62
N SER A 326 8.14 18.68 -14.38
CA SER A 326 9.30 17.85 -14.07
C SER A 326 9.09 17.05 -12.77
N ALA A 327 9.83 15.96 -12.56
CA ALA A 327 9.67 15.12 -11.36
C ALA A 327 9.77 15.91 -10.02
N PRO A 328 10.68 16.89 -9.85
CA PRO A 328 10.68 17.77 -8.67
C PRO A 328 9.43 18.65 -8.56
N LYS A 329 8.96 19.22 -9.69
CA LYS A 329 7.73 20.03 -9.72
C LYS A 329 6.50 19.21 -9.37
N MET A 330 6.43 17.96 -9.84
CA MET A 330 5.35 17.01 -9.51
C MET A 330 5.30 16.71 -8.01
N ILE A 331 6.46 16.44 -7.40
CA ILE A 331 6.56 16.22 -5.94
C ILE A 331 6.07 17.44 -5.17
N LYS A 332 6.46 18.64 -5.59
CA LYS A 332 6.00 19.89 -4.97
C LYS A 332 4.50 20.09 -5.14
N LYS A 333 3.95 19.84 -6.32
CA LYS A 333 2.51 20.00 -6.64
C LYS A 333 1.64 19.06 -5.81
N LEU A 334 2.03 17.79 -5.70
CA LEU A 334 1.28 16.77 -4.95
C LEU A 334 1.70 16.67 -3.47
N ASN A 335 2.65 17.50 -3.02
CA ASN A 335 3.24 17.46 -1.68
C ASN A 335 3.68 16.04 -1.25
N LEU A 336 4.39 15.36 -2.14
CA LEU A 336 4.80 13.97 -1.94
C LEU A 336 6.03 13.88 -1.04
N LYS A 337 5.96 13.02 -0.03
CA LYS A 337 7.08 12.62 0.83
C LYS A 337 7.73 11.35 0.28
N CYS A 338 8.11 11.38 -1.00
CA CYS A 338 8.74 10.27 -1.69
C CYS A 338 9.96 10.70 -2.50
N SER A 339 10.77 9.74 -2.92
CA SER A 339 11.97 10.00 -3.72
C SER A 339 11.66 10.55 -5.11
N THR A 340 12.45 11.55 -5.56
CA THR A 340 12.47 12.03 -6.96
C THR A 340 12.70 10.90 -7.96
N ALA A 341 13.57 9.95 -7.61
CA ALA A 341 13.87 8.79 -8.43
C ALA A 341 12.64 7.88 -8.64
N ASN A 342 11.71 7.83 -7.68
CA ASN A 342 10.50 7.02 -7.85
C ASN A 342 9.56 7.63 -8.89
N VAL A 343 9.39 8.96 -8.89
CA VAL A 343 8.60 9.67 -9.91
C VAL A 343 9.26 9.58 -11.29
N GLN A 344 10.59 9.73 -11.37
CA GLN A 344 11.33 9.56 -12.62
C GLN A 344 11.18 8.16 -13.21
N LYS A 345 11.15 7.12 -12.39
CA LYS A 345 10.89 5.75 -12.84
C LYS A 345 9.49 5.61 -13.45
N ILE A 346 8.48 6.24 -12.88
CA ILE A 346 7.11 6.27 -13.45
C ILE A 346 7.17 6.96 -14.82
N TYR A 347 7.81 8.13 -14.91
CA TYR A 347 7.94 8.86 -16.18
C TYR A 347 8.63 8.03 -17.26
N LYS A 348 9.72 7.33 -16.91
CA LYS A 348 10.46 6.47 -17.83
C LYS A 348 9.63 5.25 -18.24
N ARG A 349 8.96 4.59 -17.29
CA ARG A 349 8.13 3.39 -17.53
C ARG A 349 7.00 3.67 -18.51
N TRP A 350 6.33 4.81 -18.35
CA TRP A 350 5.15 5.17 -19.14
C TRP A 350 5.45 6.11 -20.30
N GLY A 351 6.73 6.44 -20.55
CA GLY A 351 7.12 7.32 -21.64
C GLY A 351 6.60 8.77 -21.54
N LEU A 352 6.21 9.23 -20.34
CA LEU A 352 5.56 10.54 -20.12
C LEU A 352 6.46 11.74 -20.46
N ALA A 353 7.77 11.53 -20.63
CA ALA A 353 8.70 12.54 -21.08
C ALA A 353 8.54 12.86 -22.57
N LYS A 354 8.00 11.94 -23.37
CA LYS A 354 7.79 12.12 -24.83
C LYS A 354 6.57 13.00 -25.14
N ILE A 355 5.65 13.12 -24.19
CA ILE A 355 4.41 13.86 -24.35
C ILE A 355 4.71 15.34 -24.11
N LYS A 356 4.50 16.16 -25.15
CA LYS A 356 4.80 17.60 -25.13
C LYS A 356 3.53 18.47 -25.11
N SER A 357 2.40 17.95 -25.61
CA SER A 357 1.12 18.64 -25.61
C SER A 357 0.22 18.16 -24.47
N PRO A 358 -0.52 19.06 -23.81
CA PRO A 358 -1.44 18.70 -22.74
C PRO A 358 -2.61 17.90 -23.30
N VAL A 359 -2.93 16.78 -22.63
CA VAL A 359 -4.08 15.94 -22.96
C VAL A 359 -5.19 16.21 -21.94
N SER A 360 -6.33 16.72 -22.41
CA SER A 360 -7.48 16.99 -21.54
C SER A 360 -8.18 15.69 -21.17
N ILE A 361 -7.82 15.11 -20.03
CA ILE A 361 -8.48 13.94 -19.47
C ILE A 361 -9.52 14.44 -18.46
N ARG A 362 -10.68 14.92 -18.95
CA ARG A 362 -11.82 15.22 -18.07
C ARG A 362 -12.61 13.93 -17.80
N GLY A 363 -12.98 13.68 -16.53
CA GLY A 363 -13.97 12.67 -16.16
C GLY A 363 -13.47 11.41 -15.44
N VAL A 364 -12.16 11.19 -15.32
CA VAL A 364 -11.60 10.03 -14.56
C VAL A 364 -11.29 10.38 -13.10
N LEU A 365 -11.18 11.67 -12.79
CA LEU A 365 -10.94 12.17 -11.43
C LEU A 365 -12.25 12.20 -10.63
N SER A 366 -12.32 11.45 -9.53
CA SER A 366 -13.20 11.76 -8.39
C SER A 366 -12.67 12.99 -7.62
N ALA A 367 -12.24 14.04 -8.31
CA ALA A 367 -11.87 15.30 -7.68
C ALA A 367 -13.14 16.12 -7.41
N PRO A 368 -13.20 16.89 -6.32
CA PRO A 368 -14.27 17.87 -6.14
C PRO A 368 -14.26 18.83 -7.33
N VAL A 369 -15.45 19.09 -7.88
CA VAL A 369 -15.65 20.05 -8.96
C VAL A 369 -15.07 21.38 -8.51
N PRO A 370 -14.14 22.00 -9.27
CA PRO A 370 -13.60 23.30 -8.90
C PRO A 370 -14.73 24.33 -8.82
N GLU A 371 -14.78 25.11 -7.74
CA GLU A 371 -15.81 26.13 -7.49
C GLU A 371 -15.89 27.20 -8.60
N LYS A 372 -14.78 27.39 -9.33
CA LYS A 372 -14.73 28.30 -10.47
C LYS A 372 -14.12 27.60 -11.67
N VAL A 373 -14.99 27.22 -12.60
CA VAL A 373 -14.61 27.00 -13.98
C VAL A 373 -14.32 28.37 -14.57
N GLU A 374 -13.07 28.68 -14.87
CA GLU A 374 -12.77 29.78 -15.79
C GLU A 374 -13.51 29.46 -17.10
N ARG A 375 -14.52 30.27 -17.39
CA ARG A 375 -15.22 30.21 -18.66
C ARG A 375 -14.16 30.55 -19.71
N LYS A 376 -13.75 29.57 -20.51
CA LYS A 376 -13.25 29.90 -21.83
C LYS A 376 -14.40 30.63 -22.51
N ASP A 377 -14.18 31.88 -22.89
CA ASP A 377 -15.02 32.58 -23.84
C ASP A 377 -15.04 31.72 -25.10
N THR A 378 -16.07 30.88 -25.17
CA THR A 378 -16.34 30.04 -26.32
C THR A 378 -17.16 30.94 -27.21
N ASP A 379 -16.61 31.15 -28.40
CA ASP A 379 -17.22 31.92 -29.48
C ASP A 379 -18.72 31.54 -29.58
N PRO A 380 -19.68 32.49 -29.55
CA PRO A 380 -21.12 32.19 -29.50
C PRO A 380 -21.61 31.34 -30.69
N SER A 381 -20.80 31.24 -31.74
CA SER A 381 -20.93 30.33 -32.89
C SER A 381 -20.86 28.84 -32.52
N GLN A 382 -20.31 28.47 -31.35
CA GLN A 382 -20.19 27.08 -30.86
C GLN A 382 -21.26 26.66 -29.84
N SER A 383 -22.21 27.54 -29.48
CA SER A 383 -23.24 27.13 -28.52
C SER A 383 -24.21 26.13 -29.16
N VAL A 384 -24.65 25.13 -28.38
CA VAL A 384 -25.64 24.12 -28.83
C VAL A 384 -26.90 24.78 -29.40
N LYS A 385 -27.23 26.01 -28.97
CA LYS A 385 -28.33 26.81 -29.51
C LYS A 385 -28.20 27.05 -31.02
N SER A 386 -27.02 27.41 -31.53
CA SER A 386 -26.87 27.69 -32.97
C SER A 386 -26.96 26.43 -33.84
N ARG A 387 -26.70 25.23 -33.29
CA ARG A 387 -26.63 23.98 -34.06
C ARG A 387 -27.89 23.12 -34.02
N ILE A 388 -28.77 23.26 -33.03
CA ILE A 388 -29.98 22.43 -32.94
C ILE A 388 -30.89 22.53 -34.19
N PRO A 389 -31.19 23.72 -34.74
CA PRO A 389 -32.06 23.85 -35.91
C PRO A 389 -31.40 23.21 -37.14
N ASP A 390 -30.12 23.52 -37.35
CA ASP A 390 -29.32 22.93 -38.42
C ASP A 390 -29.25 21.40 -38.30
N LEU A 391 -29.12 20.84 -37.10
CA LEU A 391 -29.04 19.40 -36.90
C LEU A 391 -30.38 18.70 -37.23
N ILE A 392 -31.51 19.32 -36.87
CA ILE A 392 -32.85 18.78 -37.17
C ILE A 392 -33.10 18.79 -38.68
N GLU A 393 -32.73 19.89 -39.35
CA GLU A 393 -32.91 20.04 -40.80
C GLU A 393 -31.91 19.18 -41.60
N GLN A 394 -30.62 19.18 -41.25
CA GLN A 394 -29.58 18.42 -41.95
C GLN A 394 -29.75 16.91 -41.78
N ALA A 395 -30.15 16.44 -40.59
CA ALA A 395 -30.32 15.01 -40.33
C ALA A 395 -31.72 14.48 -40.70
N ARG A 396 -32.63 15.32 -41.24
CA ARG A 396 -34.02 14.97 -41.59
C ARG A 396 -34.74 14.21 -40.48
N LEU A 397 -34.50 14.58 -39.22
CA LEU A 397 -35.06 13.87 -38.07
C LEU A 397 -36.56 14.16 -37.98
N LYS A 398 -37.39 13.11 -37.87
CA LYS A 398 -38.80 13.28 -37.53
C LYS A 398 -38.89 13.67 -36.06
N VAL A 399 -39.07 14.95 -35.79
CA VAL A 399 -39.13 15.47 -34.43
C VAL A 399 -40.58 15.71 -34.04
N ASN A 400 -40.96 15.25 -32.85
CA ASN A 400 -42.29 15.47 -32.30
C ASN A 400 -42.59 17.00 -32.18
N PRO A 401 -43.78 17.49 -32.60
CA PRO A 401 -44.15 18.91 -32.51
C PRO A 401 -44.02 19.52 -31.12
N SER A 402 -44.15 18.72 -30.06
CA SER A 402 -43.96 19.14 -28.67
C SER A 402 -42.48 19.38 -28.35
N PHE A 403 -41.59 18.54 -28.88
CA PHE A 403 -40.14 18.72 -28.73
C PHE A 403 -39.65 19.91 -29.54
N ALA A 404 -40.17 20.13 -30.75
CA ALA A 404 -39.84 21.31 -31.55
C ALA A 404 -40.23 22.62 -30.84
N ARG A 405 -41.41 22.66 -30.20
CA ARG A 405 -41.82 23.79 -29.35
C ARG A 405 -40.94 23.97 -28.12
N PHE A 406 -40.54 22.88 -27.47
CA PHE A 406 -39.64 22.92 -26.33
C PHE A 406 -38.23 23.43 -26.72
N ALA A 407 -37.68 22.93 -27.83
CA ALA A 407 -36.41 23.41 -28.38
C ALA A 407 -36.49 24.92 -28.69
N LYS A 408 -37.58 25.37 -29.32
CA LYS A 408 -37.84 26.80 -29.57
C LYS A 408 -37.93 27.62 -28.26
N ALA A 409 -38.51 27.06 -27.20
CA ALA A 409 -38.56 27.71 -25.89
C ALA A 409 -37.17 27.84 -25.23
N LEU A 410 -36.28 26.86 -25.43
CA LEU A 410 -34.89 26.90 -24.94
C LEU A 410 -34.04 28.00 -25.61
N PHE A 411 -34.41 28.47 -26.80
CA PHE A 411 -33.75 29.62 -27.44
C PHE A 411 -33.99 30.92 -26.67
N HIS A 412 -35.21 31.12 -26.19
CA HIS A 412 -35.66 32.39 -25.64
C HIS A 412 -35.68 32.42 -24.11
N ARG A 413 -35.70 31.26 -23.43
CA ARG A 413 -35.78 31.17 -21.97
C ARG A 413 -34.80 30.15 -21.42
N LYS A 414 -34.16 30.51 -20.31
CA LYS A 414 -33.36 29.57 -19.53
C LYS A 414 -34.31 28.65 -18.75
N VAL A 415 -34.24 27.36 -19.00
CA VAL A 415 -35.10 26.36 -18.34
C VAL A 415 -34.23 25.47 -17.47
N SER A 416 -34.54 25.37 -16.17
CA SER A 416 -33.88 24.44 -15.27
C SER A 416 -34.40 23.03 -15.53
N ILE A 417 -33.56 22.18 -16.13
CA ILE A 417 -33.91 20.79 -16.41
C ILE A 417 -33.29 19.92 -15.33
N SER A 418 -34.12 19.31 -14.49
CA SER A 418 -33.68 18.42 -13.41
C SER A 418 -33.19 17.05 -13.90
N ASN A 419 -33.56 16.65 -15.13
CA ASN A 419 -33.12 15.40 -15.73
C ASN A 419 -32.95 15.51 -17.27
N PRO A 420 -31.74 15.80 -17.77
CA PRO A 420 -31.50 16.01 -19.20
C PRO A 420 -31.57 14.70 -20.02
N GLY A 421 -31.46 13.53 -19.37
CA GLY A 421 -31.44 12.24 -20.06
C GLY A 421 -32.72 11.94 -20.84
N ALA A 422 -33.88 12.38 -20.34
CA ALA A 422 -35.16 12.21 -21.04
C ALA A 422 -35.23 13.01 -22.35
N ILE A 423 -34.63 14.20 -22.39
CA ILE A 423 -34.59 15.07 -23.57
C ILE A 423 -33.62 14.52 -24.62
N ILE A 424 -32.49 13.95 -24.16
CA ILE A 424 -31.49 13.33 -25.02
C ILE A 424 -32.03 12.03 -25.64
N ALA A 425 -32.82 11.26 -24.89
CA ALA A 425 -33.38 9.99 -25.36
C ALA A 425 -34.62 10.16 -26.24
N ALA A 426 -35.38 11.25 -26.09
CA ALA A 426 -36.65 11.48 -26.78
C ALA A 426 -36.60 11.33 -28.32
N PRO A 427 -35.57 11.82 -29.05
CA PRO A 427 -35.49 11.65 -30.51
C PRO A 427 -35.25 10.19 -30.96
N PHE A 428 -34.79 9.33 -30.05
CA PHE A 428 -34.41 7.95 -30.34
C PHE A 428 -35.49 6.94 -29.89
N LEU A 429 -36.55 7.37 -29.21
CA LEU A 429 -37.59 6.46 -28.69
C LEU A 429 -38.32 5.70 -29.80
N ASP A 430 -38.57 6.35 -30.95
CA ASP A 430 -39.14 5.69 -32.13
C ASP A 430 -38.13 4.73 -32.78
N GLN A 431 -36.84 5.09 -32.83
CA GLN A 431 -35.79 4.24 -33.39
C GLN A 431 -35.49 3.00 -32.53
N LEU A 432 -35.69 3.11 -31.21
CA LEU A 432 -35.53 2.01 -30.26
C LEU A 432 -36.73 1.06 -30.25
N GLY A 433 -37.76 1.30 -31.06
CA GLY A 433 -38.97 0.46 -31.14
C GLY A 433 -39.81 0.46 -29.85
N VAL A 434 -39.56 1.41 -28.94
CA VAL A 434 -40.22 1.45 -27.62
C VAL A 434 -41.71 1.77 -27.77
N VAL A 435 -42.04 2.64 -28.72
CA VAL A 435 -43.43 3.02 -29.04
C VAL A 435 -44.18 1.84 -29.68
N GLU A 436 -43.55 1.12 -30.62
CA GLU A 436 -44.11 -0.09 -31.21
C GLU A 436 -44.29 -1.21 -30.18
N ALA A 437 -43.31 -1.43 -29.30
CA ALA A 437 -43.41 -2.41 -28.22
C ALA A 437 -44.55 -2.09 -27.24
N LEU A 438 -44.77 -0.80 -26.94
CA LEU A 438 -45.89 -0.34 -26.11
C LEU A 438 -47.24 -0.49 -26.81
N HIS A 439 -47.31 -0.31 -28.13
CA HIS A 439 -48.54 -0.57 -28.89
C HIS A 439 -48.82 -2.07 -29.07
N THR A 440 -47.79 -2.91 -29.10
CA THR A 440 -47.91 -4.36 -29.34
C THR A 440 -48.16 -5.15 -28.04
N TYR A 441 -47.54 -4.74 -26.94
CA TYR A 441 -47.58 -5.45 -25.65
C TYR A 441 -48.23 -4.64 -24.52
N GLY A 442 -48.67 -3.41 -24.80
CA GLY A 442 -49.32 -2.54 -23.81
C GLY A 442 -50.80 -2.84 -23.64
N PRO A 443 -51.40 -2.47 -22.49
CA PRO A 443 -52.81 -2.72 -22.20
C PRO A 443 -53.75 -2.00 -23.17
N GLU A 444 -54.80 -2.70 -23.61
CA GLU A 444 -55.64 -2.40 -24.80
C GLU A 444 -56.35 -1.03 -24.81
N ASN A 445 -56.41 -0.29 -23.70
CA ASN A 445 -57.12 1.01 -23.60
C ASN A 445 -56.21 2.23 -23.38
N SER A 446 -54.96 2.20 -23.85
CA SER A 446 -53.95 3.20 -23.48
C SER A 446 -53.34 4.01 -24.64
N GLY A 447 -54.06 4.10 -25.76
CA GLY A 447 -53.49 4.48 -27.07
C GLY A 447 -52.97 5.90 -27.29
N GLN A 448 -53.25 6.91 -26.46
CA GLN A 448 -52.79 8.29 -26.75
C GLN A 448 -52.28 9.12 -25.56
N ARG A 449 -52.87 8.99 -24.37
CA ARG A 449 -52.41 9.77 -23.19
C ARG A 449 -51.28 9.10 -22.41
N ILE A 450 -51.21 7.77 -22.46
CA ILE A 450 -50.32 6.98 -21.61
C ILE A 450 -48.92 6.86 -22.24
N SER A 451 -48.77 6.94 -23.56
CA SER A 451 -47.45 6.94 -24.22
C SER A 451 -46.55 8.08 -23.72
N GLN A 452 -47.09 9.27 -23.48
CA GLN A 452 -46.30 10.40 -22.96
C GLN A 452 -45.96 10.23 -21.47
N THR A 453 -46.88 9.70 -20.66
CA THR A 453 -46.68 9.53 -19.20
C THR A 453 -45.80 8.32 -18.88
N ILE A 454 -45.93 7.21 -19.63
CA ILE A 454 -45.09 6.01 -19.50
C ILE A 454 -43.70 6.24 -20.10
N SER A 455 -43.57 6.99 -21.19
CA SER A 455 -42.23 7.39 -21.68
C SER A 455 -41.51 8.24 -20.63
N LEU A 456 -42.22 9.16 -19.96
CA LEU A 456 -41.67 9.91 -18.83
C LEU A 456 -41.35 9.00 -17.63
N SER A 457 -42.22 8.03 -17.29
CA SER A 457 -42.02 7.15 -16.13
C SER A 457 -40.92 6.11 -16.36
N MET A 458 -40.78 5.58 -17.59
CA MET A 458 -39.68 4.69 -17.98
C MET A 458 -38.36 5.45 -18.06
N CYS A 459 -38.33 6.69 -18.59
CA CYS A 459 -37.15 7.53 -18.47
C CYS A 459 -36.79 7.81 -17.00
N CYS A 460 -37.77 8.07 -16.13
CA CYS A 460 -37.54 8.23 -14.70
C CYS A 460 -37.08 6.94 -14.00
N ALA A 461 -37.53 5.76 -14.44
CA ALA A 461 -37.11 4.47 -13.90
C ALA A 461 -35.70 4.07 -14.34
N LEU A 462 -35.35 4.32 -15.61
CA LEU A 462 -34.00 4.11 -16.15
C LEU A 462 -32.97 5.09 -15.55
N LEU A 463 -33.41 6.27 -15.09
CA LEU A 463 -32.53 7.34 -14.58
C LEU A 463 -32.52 7.47 -13.04
N ARG A 464 -33.24 6.61 -12.31
CA ARG A 464 -33.16 6.53 -10.83
C ARG A 464 -31.80 6.05 -10.31
N VAL A 465 -30.86 5.70 -11.19
CA VAL A 465 -29.51 5.24 -10.83
C VAL A 465 -28.47 6.39 -10.80
N SER A 466 -28.81 7.61 -11.20
CA SER A 466 -27.79 8.68 -11.23
C SER A 466 -28.37 10.10 -11.12
N GLN A 467 -28.12 10.75 -9.99
CA GLN A 467 -28.23 12.21 -9.78
C GLN A 467 -26.92 12.67 -9.11
N PRO A 468 -26.35 13.83 -9.50
CA PRO A 468 -26.99 15.11 -9.24
C PRO A 468 -27.19 16.02 -10.46
N SER A 469 -28.13 16.95 -10.27
CA SER A 469 -28.59 18.04 -11.14
C SER A 469 -27.48 18.83 -11.84
N MET A 470 -27.64 19.04 -13.16
CA MET A 470 -26.84 19.96 -13.97
C MET A 470 -27.66 21.21 -14.31
N ILE A 471 -27.11 22.40 -14.04
CA ILE A 471 -27.61 23.66 -14.59
C ILE A 471 -26.83 23.89 -15.90
N ILE A 472 -27.53 23.85 -17.04
CA ILE A 472 -26.95 24.18 -18.34
C ILE A 472 -27.12 25.70 -18.55
N PRO A 473 -26.06 26.46 -18.94
CA PRO A 473 -26.11 27.90 -19.12
C PRO A 473 -27.03 28.38 -20.24
#